data_AF-A0A0K1Q6G1-F1
#
_entry.id   AF-A0A0K1Q6G1-F1
#
_cell.length_a   1.000
_cell.length_b   1.000
_cell.length_c   1.000
_cell.angle_alpha   90.00
_cell.angle_beta   90.00
_cell.angle_gamma   90.00
#
_symmetry.space_group_name_H-M   'P 1'
#
loop_
_entity.id
_entity.type
_entity.pdbx_description
1 polymer ?
#
loop_
_entity_poly.entity_id
_entity_poly.type
_entity_poly.pdbx_seq_one_letter_code
_entity_poly.pdbx_strand_id
1 'polypeptide(L)'
;MNSRMHLIARLALVLTLALSAGCQKKETRWDEASAAAKSAATNDVPAPAKTDGSKLNAFFPADGAGGYARVFTQEKAGFVEAKLQKDGAAVATLSISDTEGDAAAKQKFDGATDKVGGAPLVAVGKNQSAALVGRYQIKVSSQSLDADARKGLLEKFDLKGLAKL
;
A
#
# COMPACT_ATOMS: atom_id res chain seq x y z
N MET A 1 2.04 -67.74 54.31
CA MET A 1 3.38 -67.41 54.81
C MET A 1 4.39 -67.94 53.79
N ASN A 2 5.13 -67.17 53.00
CA ASN A 2 5.86 -65.94 53.29
C ASN A 2 5.75 -64.96 52.12
N SER A 3 4.65 -64.21 52.16
CA SER A 3 4.52 -62.86 51.63
C SER A 3 5.42 -61.96 52.48
N ARG A 4 6.49 -61.37 51.92
CA ARG A 4 7.34 -60.28 52.49
C ARG A 4 8.61 -59.93 51.70
N MET A 5 8.78 -60.42 50.47
CA MET A 5 9.85 -59.95 49.57
C MET A 5 9.28 -59.50 48.21
N HIS A 6 8.08 -58.94 48.25
CA HIS A 6 7.71 -57.83 47.38
C HIS A 6 7.94 -56.59 48.23
N LEU A 7 8.90 -55.72 47.92
CA LEU A 7 8.70 -54.29 48.24
C LEU A 7 9.75 -53.29 47.74
N ILE A 8 10.95 -53.69 47.27
CA ILE A 8 11.99 -52.66 47.03
C ILE A 8 12.49 -52.59 45.58
N ALA A 9 12.53 -53.70 44.82
CA ALA A 9 13.20 -53.71 43.52
C ALA A 9 12.30 -53.52 42.28
N ARG A 10 10.97 -53.45 42.43
CA ARG A 10 10.03 -53.28 41.29
C ARG A 10 9.02 -52.14 41.48
N LEU A 11 9.23 -51.28 42.46
CA LEU A 11 8.44 -50.07 42.73
C LEU A 11 9.29 -48.79 42.59
N ALA A 12 10.28 -48.80 41.68
CA ALA A 12 11.20 -47.67 41.49
C ALA A 12 11.40 -47.26 40.02
N LEU A 13 10.69 -47.86 39.05
CA LEU A 13 10.90 -47.57 37.62
C LEU A 13 9.62 -47.23 36.84
N VAL A 14 8.46 -47.10 37.50
CA VAL A 14 7.17 -46.77 36.84
C VAL A 14 6.56 -45.48 37.40
N LEU A 15 7.38 -44.59 37.97
CA LEU A 15 6.92 -43.32 38.57
C LEU A 15 7.74 -42.10 38.11
N THR A 16 8.09 -42.03 36.82
CA THR A 16 8.81 -40.87 36.25
C THR A 16 8.26 -40.39 34.90
N LEU A 17 7.05 -40.80 34.47
CA LEU A 17 6.49 -40.41 33.17
C LEU A 17 5.08 -39.79 33.25
N ALA A 18 4.86 -38.80 34.13
CA ALA A 18 3.56 -38.12 34.18
C ALA A 18 3.61 -36.62 34.53
N LEU A 19 4.66 -35.89 34.16
CA LEU A 19 4.64 -34.42 34.16
C LEU A 19 5.10 -33.87 32.80
N SER A 20 4.21 -33.91 31.83
CA SER A 20 4.21 -32.94 30.73
C SER A 20 2.82 -32.34 30.62
N ALA A 21 2.53 -31.38 31.49
CA ALA A 21 1.49 -30.40 31.23
C ALA A 21 1.97 -29.53 30.07
N GLY A 22 1.84 -30.06 28.85
CA GLY A 22 2.03 -29.31 27.63
C GLY A 22 0.99 -28.20 27.60
N CYS A 23 1.45 -26.95 27.75
CA CYS A 23 0.70 -25.78 27.36
C CYS A 23 0.15 -26.01 25.95
N GLN A 24 -1.13 -26.36 25.82
CA GLN A 24 -1.82 -26.21 24.56
C GLN A 24 -1.86 -24.71 24.29
N LYS A 25 -0.92 -24.24 23.46
CA LYS A 25 -0.89 -22.87 22.96
C LYS A 25 -2.22 -22.67 22.25
N LYS A 26 -3.18 -22.04 22.93
CA LYS A 26 -4.50 -21.76 22.40
C LYS A 26 -4.29 -20.87 21.19
N GLU A 27 -4.50 -21.41 19.99
CA GLU A 27 -4.36 -20.64 18.76
C GLU A 27 -5.22 -19.39 18.88
N THR A 28 -4.57 -18.25 18.78
CA THR A 28 -5.22 -16.97 18.91
C THR A 28 -5.77 -16.59 17.54
N ARG A 29 -6.78 -15.72 17.48
CA ARG A 29 -7.25 -15.10 16.23
C ARG A 29 -6.12 -14.48 15.38
N TRP A 30 -4.96 -14.23 15.97
CA TRP A 30 -3.75 -13.72 15.31
C TRP A 30 -2.95 -14.83 14.62
N ASP A 31 -2.99 -16.06 15.13
CA ASP A 31 -2.37 -17.22 14.49
C ASP A 31 -3.13 -17.59 13.20
N GLU A 32 -4.47 -17.53 13.25
CA GLU A 32 -5.31 -17.72 12.06
C GLU A 32 -5.11 -16.59 11.03
N ALA A 33 -5.05 -15.33 11.46
CA ALA A 33 -4.72 -14.20 10.57
C ALA A 33 -3.30 -14.34 9.96
N SER A 34 -2.34 -14.85 10.73
CA SER A 34 -0.96 -15.08 10.27
C SER A 34 -0.87 -16.25 9.29
N ALA A 35 -1.63 -17.33 9.53
CA ALA A 35 -1.71 -18.48 8.64
C ALA A 35 -2.44 -18.15 7.34
N ALA A 36 -3.51 -17.35 7.39
CA ALA A 36 -4.19 -16.82 6.22
C ALA A 36 -3.28 -15.88 5.41
N ALA A 37 -2.52 -15.01 6.08
CA ALA A 37 -1.53 -14.15 5.42
C ALA A 37 -0.40 -14.98 4.75
N LYS A 38 0.07 -16.05 5.40
CA LYS A 38 1.04 -16.99 4.82
C LYS A 38 0.48 -17.77 3.63
N SER A 39 -0.76 -18.22 3.71
CA SER A 39 -1.42 -18.99 2.64
C SER A 39 -1.81 -18.12 1.45
N ALA A 40 -2.07 -16.83 1.66
CA ALA A 40 -2.19 -15.86 0.58
C ALA A 40 -0.85 -15.64 -0.12
N ALA A 41 0.27 -15.70 0.62
CA ALA A 41 1.63 -15.55 0.10
C ALA A 41 2.18 -16.80 -0.61
N THR A 42 1.54 -17.97 -0.52
CA THR A 42 1.94 -19.20 -1.23
C THR A 42 1.38 -19.33 -2.64
N ASN A 43 0.61 -18.35 -3.12
CA ASN A 43 0.35 -18.25 -4.55
C ASN A 43 1.59 -17.61 -5.20
N ASP A 44 2.48 -18.45 -5.76
CA ASP A 44 3.66 -18.10 -6.56
C ASP A 44 3.29 -17.38 -7.88
N VAL A 45 2.32 -16.46 -7.85
CA VAL A 45 2.04 -15.55 -8.95
C VAL A 45 3.03 -14.40 -8.79
N PRO A 46 3.97 -14.19 -9.73
CA PRO A 46 4.86 -13.05 -9.69
C PRO A 46 4.04 -11.77 -9.60
N ALA A 47 4.47 -10.84 -8.74
CA ALA A 47 3.84 -9.52 -8.68
C ALA A 47 3.82 -8.92 -10.09
N PRO A 48 2.72 -8.28 -10.50
CA PRO A 48 2.60 -7.76 -11.85
C PRO A 48 3.70 -6.73 -12.10
N ALA A 49 4.23 -6.74 -13.32
CA ALA A 49 5.29 -5.83 -13.72
C ALA A 49 4.81 -4.37 -13.59
N LYS A 50 5.60 -3.57 -12.87
CA LYS A 50 5.34 -2.15 -12.64
C LYS A 50 6.12 -1.29 -13.63
N THR A 51 5.53 -0.16 -14.00
CA THR A 51 6.21 0.85 -14.83
C THR A 51 7.42 1.43 -14.09
N ASP A 52 8.58 1.56 -14.74
CA ASP A 52 9.73 2.22 -14.13
C ASP A 52 9.40 3.66 -13.71
N GLY A 53 9.83 4.07 -12.52
CA GLY A 53 9.57 5.42 -12.00
C GLY A 53 10.08 6.53 -12.92
N SER A 54 11.26 6.35 -13.51
CA SER A 54 11.85 7.31 -14.44
C SER A 54 10.97 7.61 -15.66
N LYS A 55 10.19 6.62 -16.14
CA LYS A 55 9.20 6.82 -17.21
C LYS A 55 8.03 7.68 -16.73
N LEU A 56 7.63 7.54 -15.48
CA LEU A 56 6.51 8.28 -14.90
C LEU A 56 6.85 9.76 -14.63
N ASN A 57 8.13 10.09 -14.36
CA ASN A 57 8.57 11.48 -14.12
C ASN A 57 8.18 12.45 -15.26
N ALA A 58 8.17 11.95 -16.50
CA ALA A 58 7.88 12.76 -17.69
C ALA A 58 6.45 13.32 -17.72
N PHE A 59 5.51 12.71 -17.00
CA PHE A 59 4.10 13.13 -17.00
C PHE A 59 3.76 14.15 -15.90
N PHE A 60 4.70 14.46 -15.02
CA PHE A 60 4.51 15.52 -14.04
C PHE A 60 4.56 16.91 -14.73
N PRO A 61 3.86 17.92 -14.16
CA PRO A 61 3.94 19.29 -14.66
C PRO A 61 5.39 19.77 -14.77
N ALA A 62 5.73 20.43 -15.88
CA ALA A 62 7.07 20.96 -16.10
C ALA A 62 7.47 21.99 -15.02
N ASP A 63 8.76 22.07 -14.73
CA ASP A 63 9.30 23.10 -13.85
C ASP A 63 9.04 24.50 -14.41
N GLY A 64 8.77 25.45 -13.52
CA GLY A 64 8.40 26.82 -13.86
C GLY A 64 6.95 26.99 -14.33
N ALA A 65 6.22 25.91 -14.63
CA ALA A 65 4.85 25.98 -15.10
C ALA A 65 3.93 26.58 -14.03
N GLY A 66 3.45 27.81 -14.25
CA GLY A 66 2.60 28.53 -13.28
C GLY A 66 3.35 29.03 -12.03
N GLY A 67 4.68 29.21 -12.13
CA GLY A 67 5.52 29.72 -11.04
C GLY A 67 5.85 28.68 -9.97
N TYR A 68 5.70 27.39 -10.28
CA TYR A 68 6.03 26.31 -9.37
C TYR A 68 7.38 25.67 -9.74
N ALA A 69 8.13 25.23 -8.74
CA ALA A 69 9.27 24.34 -8.88
C ALA A 69 8.90 22.95 -8.36
N ARG A 70 9.38 21.90 -9.02
CA ARG A 70 9.11 20.51 -8.66
C ARG A 70 10.41 19.83 -8.24
N VAL A 71 10.38 19.18 -7.09
CA VAL A 71 11.51 18.41 -6.56
C VAL A 71 11.06 16.97 -6.35
N PHE A 72 11.60 16.04 -7.13
CA PHE A 72 11.33 14.61 -6.95
C PHE A 72 11.93 14.13 -5.63
N THR A 73 11.11 13.46 -4.81
CA THR A 73 11.49 12.98 -3.48
C THR A 73 11.48 11.47 -3.37
N GLN A 74 10.70 10.79 -4.22
CA GLN A 74 10.69 9.34 -4.31
C GLN A 74 10.51 8.92 -5.76
N GLU A 75 11.32 7.96 -6.18
CA GLU A 75 11.22 7.33 -7.49
C GLU A 75 11.54 5.86 -7.34
N LYS A 76 10.60 5.00 -7.73
CA LYS A 76 10.73 3.55 -7.73
C LYS A 76 9.79 2.94 -8.76
N ALA A 77 9.92 1.65 -9.01
CA ALA A 77 8.99 0.94 -9.89
C ALA A 77 7.53 1.12 -9.40
N GLY A 78 6.69 1.63 -10.29
CA GLY A 78 5.27 1.88 -10.09
C GLY A 78 4.94 3.10 -9.24
N PHE A 79 5.92 3.93 -8.84
CA PHE A 79 5.64 5.08 -8.00
C PHE A 79 6.65 6.22 -8.15
N VAL A 80 6.13 7.42 -8.29
CA VAL A 80 6.91 8.67 -8.25
C VAL A 80 6.19 9.67 -7.38
N GLU A 81 6.96 10.42 -6.58
CA GLU A 81 6.49 11.54 -5.79
C GLU A 81 7.38 12.75 -6.00
N ALA A 82 6.76 13.92 -6.11
CA ALA A 82 7.44 15.20 -6.17
C ALA A 82 6.79 16.23 -5.26
N LYS A 83 7.61 17.03 -4.58
CA LYS A 83 7.17 18.23 -3.88
C LYS A 83 7.04 19.38 -4.87
N LEU A 84 5.91 20.06 -4.84
CA LEU A 84 5.67 21.29 -5.56
C LEU A 84 5.95 22.46 -4.62
N GLN A 85 6.84 23.35 -5.03
CA GLN A 85 7.24 24.54 -4.32
C GLN A 85 6.78 25.79 -5.06
N LYS A 86 6.40 26.82 -4.32
CA LYS A 86 6.11 28.16 -4.82
C LYS A 86 6.71 29.17 -3.85
N ASP A 87 7.42 30.16 -4.37
CA ASP A 87 8.10 31.19 -3.56
C ASP A 87 9.02 30.60 -2.48
N GLY A 88 9.69 29.49 -2.79
CA GLY A 88 10.59 28.77 -1.88
C GLY A 88 9.90 27.87 -0.84
N ALA A 89 8.57 27.87 -0.73
CA ALA A 89 7.81 27.04 0.20
C ALA A 89 7.14 25.86 -0.49
N ALA A 90 7.11 24.69 0.16
CA ALA A 90 6.35 23.54 -0.32
C ALA A 90 4.84 23.76 -0.17
N VAL A 91 4.10 23.71 -1.27
CA VAL A 91 2.66 23.99 -1.31
C VAL A 91 1.80 22.76 -1.59
N ALA A 92 2.37 21.74 -2.24
CA ALA A 92 1.70 20.49 -2.49
C ALA A 92 2.69 19.34 -2.69
N THR A 93 2.21 18.11 -2.51
CA THR A 93 2.89 16.89 -2.93
C THR A 93 2.11 16.28 -4.08
N LEU A 94 2.82 16.02 -5.18
CA LEU A 94 2.35 15.40 -6.39
C LEU A 94 2.81 13.94 -6.42
N SER A 95 1.97 13.01 -6.87
CA SER A 95 2.42 11.63 -7.07
C SER A 95 1.71 10.95 -8.24
N ILE A 96 2.42 10.01 -8.88
CA ILE A 96 1.87 9.06 -9.84
C ILE A 96 2.13 7.66 -9.30
N SER A 97 1.08 6.84 -9.22
CA SER A 97 1.17 5.44 -8.79
C SER A 97 0.54 4.50 -9.81
N ASP A 98 1.26 3.46 -10.18
CA ASP A 98 0.80 2.37 -11.04
C ASP A 98 -0.09 1.42 -10.23
N THR A 99 -1.37 1.32 -10.59
CA THR A 99 -2.37 0.51 -9.89
C THR A 99 -2.49 -0.92 -10.43
N GLU A 100 -1.54 -1.37 -11.26
CA GLU A 100 -1.52 -2.76 -11.74
C GLU A 100 -1.47 -3.74 -10.55
N GLY A 101 -2.39 -4.70 -10.49
CA GLY A 101 -2.51 -5.61 -9.33
C GLY A 101 -3.07 -4.99 -8.05
N ASP A 102 -3.52 -3.74 -8.06
CA ASP A 102 -4.14 -3.07 -6.89
C ASP A 102 -5.60 -2.70 -7.21
N ALA A 103 -6.51 -3.67 -7.02
CA ALA A 103 -7.94 -3.46 -7.22
C ALA A 103 -8.53 -2.43 -6.24
N ALA A 104 -8.01 -2.37 -5.01
CA ALA A 104 -8.49 -1.45 -3.99
C ALA A 104 -8.15 0.02 -4.32
N ALA A 105 -7.07 0.27 -5.06
CA ALA A 105 -6.79 1.59 -5.61
C ALA A 105 -7.84 2.00 -6.67
N LYS A 106 -8.21 1.08 -7.57
CA LYS A 106 -9.17 1.34 -8.65
C LYS A 106 -10.61 1.51 -8.15
N GLN A 107 -11.03 0.69 -7.19
CA GLN A 107 -12.39 0.70 -6.63
C GLN A 107 -12.82 2.05 -6.03
N LYS A 108 -11.86 2.85 -5.55
CA LYS A 108 -12.15 4.21 -5.03
C LYS A 108 -12.80 5.12 -6.07
N PHE A 109 -12.64 4.80 -7.35
CA PHE A 109 -13.11 5.61 -8.48
C PHE A 109 -14.44 5.13 -9.07
N ASP A 110 -14.96 3.96 -8.68
CA ASP A 110 -16.14 3.33 -9.31
C ASP A 110 -17.42 4.18 -9.19
N GLY A 111 -17.51 5.03 -8.15
CA GLY A 111 -18.61 5.97 -7.93
C GLY A 111 -18.27 7.44 -8.23
N ALA A 112 -17.14 7.72 -8.87
CA ALA A 112 -16.70 9.09 -9.11
C ALA A 112 -17.63 9.81 -10.11
N THR A 113 -18.31 10.85 -9.63
CA THR A 113 -19.12 11.75 -10.47
C THR A 113 -18.27 12.87 -11.08
N ASP A 114 -17.24 13.30 -10.34
CA ASP A 114 -16.33 14.34 -10.78
C ASP A 114 -15.28 13.80 -11.74
N LYS A 115 -14.79 14.69 -12.60
CA LYS A 115 -13.78 14.36 -13.60
C LYS A 115 -12.71 15.43 -13.73
N VAL A 116 -11.53 14.99 -14.14
CA VAL A 116 -10.40 15.84 -14.54
C VAL A 116 -9.81 15.31 -15.84
N GLY A 117 -9.80 16.13 -16.90
CA GLY A 117 -9.39 15.67 -18.23
C GLY A 117 -10.11 14.41 -18.75
N GLY A 118 -11.35 14.19 -18.31
CA GLY A 118 -12.16 12.99 -18.63
C GLY A 118 -11.94 11.78 -17.70
N ALA A 119 -10.86 11.77 -16.91
CA ALA A 119 -10.59 10.75 -15.90
C ALA A 119 -11.46 10.95 -14.65
N PRO A 120 -11.96 9.88 -14.01
CA PRO A 120 -12.68 9.97 -12.74
C PRO A 120 -11.80 10.59 -11.65
N LEU A 121 -12.37 11.55 -10.93
CA LEU A 121 -11.74 12.33 -9.87
C LEU A 121 -12.45 12.05 -8.55
N VAL A 122 -11.67 11.84 -7.49
CA VAL A 122 -12.18 11.68 -6.12
C VAL A 122 -11.39 12.52 -5.14
N ALA A 123 -12.07 13.00 -4.10
CA ALA A 123 -11.42 13.53 -2.92
C ALA A 123 -11.00 12.37 -2.00
N VAL A 124 -9.79 12.44 -1.44
CA VAL A 124 -9.30 11.46 -0.45
C VAL A 124 -9.07 12.20 0.86
N GLY A 125 -10.07 12.12 1.75
CA GLY A 125 -10.13 12.99 2.93
C GLY A 125 -10.20 14.48 2.56
N LYS A 126 -9.77 15.36 3.47
CA LYS A 126 -9.89 16.82 3.30
C LYS A 126 -8.80 17.48 2.45
N ASN A 127 -7.63 16.85 2.37
CA ASN A 127 -6.39 17.48 1.88
C ASN A 127 -5.88 16.89 0.56
N GLN A 128 -6.63 15.97 -0.06
CA GLN A 128 -6.14 15.26 -1.24
C GLN A 128 -7.22 15.15 -2.31
N SER A 129 -6.77 15.23 -3.55
CA SER A 129 -7.56 14.91 -4.73
C SER A 129 -6.77 13.91 -5.57
N ALA A 130 -7.42 12.86 -6.04
CA ALA A 130 -6.82 11.81 -6.85
C ALA A 130 -7.66 11.55 -8.09
N ALA A 131 -7.01 11.23 -9.21
CA ALA A 131 -7.67 10.85 -10.45
C ALA A 131 -7.06 9.57 -11.03
N LEU A 132 -7.90 8.75 -11.65
CA LEU A 132 -7.47 7.49 -12.27
C LEU A 132 -7.42 7.65 -13.80
N VAL A 133 -6.22 7.67 -14.35
CA VAL A 133 -5.92 7.84 -15.77
C VAL A 133 -5.40 6.52 -16.33
N GLY A 134 -6.27 5.76 -17.02
CA GLY A 134 -5.95 4.38 -17.39
C GLY A 134 -5.69 3.52 -16.16
N ARG A 135 -4.49 2.93 -16.05
CA ARG A 135 -4.06 2.19 -14.85
C ARG A 135 -3.31 3.04 -13.81
N TYR A 136 -3.10 4.32 -14.07
CA TYR A 136 -2.29 5.17 -13.22
C TYR A 136 -3.16 6.08 -12.36
N GLN A 137 -2.92 6.09 -11.06
CA GLN A 137 -3.52 7.07 -10.18
C GLN A 137 -2.56 8.26 -10.04
N ILE A 138 -3.03 9.44 -10.41
CA ILE A 138 -2.38 10.71 -10.11
C ILE A 138 -3.01 11.32 -8.85
N LYS A 139 -2.22 11.99 -8.02
CA LYS A 139 -2.70 12.57 -6.77
C LYS A 139 -1.99 13.87 -6.44
N VAL A 140 -2.76 14.81 -5.91
CA VAL A 140 -2.30 16.05 -5.29
C VAL A 140 -2.70 16.03 -3.83
N SER A 141 -1.73 16.23 -2.93
CA SER A 141 -1.93 16.36 -1.49
C SER A 141 -1.45 17.73 -1.04
N SER A 142 -2.30 18.50 -0.36
CA SER A 142 -1.95 19.82 0.19
C SER A 142 -2.83 20.15 1.39
N GLN A 143 -2.24 20.82 2.39
CA GLN A 143 -2.99 21.31 3.56
C GLN A 143 -3.58 22.70 3.34
N SER A 144 -3.09 23.45 2.34
CA SER A 144 -3.46 24.85 2.11
C SER A 144 -4.34 25.04 0.88
N LEU A 145 -4.27 24.13 -0.10
CA LEU A 145 -5.08 24.21 -1.32
C LEU A 145 -6.47 23.62 -1.12
N ASP A 146 -7.49 24.30 -1.63
CA ASP A 146 -8.85 23.78 -1.74
C ASP A 146 -8.99 22.70 -2.85
N ALA A 147 -10.19 22.15 -3.02
CA ALA A 147 -10.44 21.07 -3.97
C ALA A 147 -10.22 21.50 -5.43
N ASP A 148 -10.62 22.72 -5.79
CA ASP A 148 -10.52 23.25 -7.15
C ASP A 148 -9.07 23.56 -7.52
N ALA A 149 -8.29 24.14 -6.61
CA ALA A 149 -6.87 24.36 -6.80
C ALA A 149 -6.11 23.02 -6.95
N ARG A 150 -6.47 22.00 -6.17
CA ARG A 150 -5.90 20.65 -6.35
C ARG A 150 -6.30 20.04 -7.68
N LYS A 151 -7.54 20.21 -8.13
CA LYS A 151 -8.00 19.78 -9.46
C LYS A 151 -7.20 20.48 -10.57
N GLY A 152 -7.02 21.79 -10.47
CA GLY A 152 -6.20 22.55 -11.44
C GLY A 152 -4.74 22.11 -11.48
N LEU A 153 -4.18 21.60 -10.38
CA LEU A 153 -2.85 20.95 -10.40
C LEU A 153 -2.88 19.57 -11.07
N LEU A 154 -3.93 18.78 -10.88
CA LEU A 154 -4.10 17.49 -11.56
C LEU A 154 -4.21 17.68 -13.08
N GLU A 155 -4.85 18.75 -13.56
CA GLU A 155 -4.97 19.07 -14.99
C GLU A 155 -3.64 19.39 -15.66
N LYS A 156 -2.62 19.76 -14.88
CA LYS A 156 -1.28 20.08 -15.40
C LYS A 156 -0.41 18.86 -15.66
N PHE A 157 -0.82 17.68 -15.20
CA PHE A 157 -0.16 16.44 -15.60
C PHE A 157 -0.43 16.17 -17.08
N ASP A 158 0.49 15.47 -17.74
CA ASP A 158 0.21 14.96 -19.08
C ASP A 158 -0.70 13.72 -19.01
N LEU A 159 -2.01 13.98 -18.87
CA LEU A 159 -3.04 12.95 -18.76
C LEU A 159 -3.14 12.11 -20.04
N LYS A 160 -2.90 12.72 -21.20
CA LYS A 160 -3.01 12.03 -22.49
C LYS A 160 -1.82 11.11 -22.72
N GLY A 161 -0.62 11.54 -22.36
CA GLY A 161 0.57 10.69 -22.39
C GLY A 161 0.44 9.54 -21.40
N LEU A 162 0.00 9.82 -20.18
CA LEU A 162 -0.15 8.81 -19.13
C LEU A 162 -1.20 7.75 -19.50
N ALA A 163 -2.29 8.12 -20.17
CA ALA A 163 -3.31 7.19 -20.64
C ALA A 163 -2.85 6.27 -21.80
N LYS A 164 -1.70 6.56 -22.43
CA LYS A 164 -1.15 5.80 -23.57
C LYS A 164 -0.01 4.86 -23.20
N LEU A 165 0.45 4.90 -21.95
CA LEU A 165 1.41 3.93 -21.41
C LEU A 165 0.73 2.58 -21.13
#